data_AF-A0AAE0VU44-F1
#
_entry.id   AF-A0AAE0VU44-F1
#
_cell.length_a   1.000
_cell.length_b   1.000
_cell.length_c   1.000
_cell.angle_alpha   90.00
_cell.angle_beta   90.00
_cell.angle_gamma   90.00
#
_symmetry.space_group_name_H-M   'P 1'
#
loop_
_entity.id
_entity.type
_entity.pdbx_description
1 polymer ?
#
loop_
_entity_poly.entity_id
_entity_poly.type
_entity_poly.pdbx_seq_one_letter_code
_entity_poly.pdbx_strand_id
1 'polypeptide(L)'
;MMNQQEAREVDKLSKGDKKRLEALIGGGRKTFHLLYSAERDGCNAAVFHSKCNNQGPTLTVLLNGYKTIFGGYTTMSWQNGSNYVHDSAAFLFQLCYNGELNPKRFNVKLPANAIYNHSSYGPTFGNGYDLYTFSGTIARNGQALKLNGSMTLNTAYDMQGVDFNQYANSTMEVIDIEVYSVLDDILPDLCHAELCEKTWRTTIGWSEEAMHNLKGEIENYVPIRDVVGPDVRFYRTSRGRKIQFLQYGQLCVSWEGFQSGSEVDEHSTFSKYPVLSSITRQPLNFRLCDTRGLESGNLMTKENLRTLLEGHLPNKFPLDPSVSISSDTPGFIKYPNINDQIHCVALFIDATLVDAMSDLIPEVLQNLKDLQKVMNSMEIPQVVLLTKVDSVCRHVKEDVSSIFRSPMVEHCINKVAENLGLPRYAILPMKNLENEGKLDTNVAILTLLSLRTILENADASLWNRLDEIAEKYPKVQKN
;
A
#
# COMPACT_ATOMS: atom_id res chain seq x y z
N MET A 1 -32.28 -1.71 20.83
CA MET A 1 -31.74 -2.12 19.53
C MET A 1 -30.26 -2.35 19.73
N MET A 2 -29.80 -3.58 19.45
CA MET A 2 -28.46 -4.07 19.79
C MET A 2 -27.37 -3.36 18.99
N ASN A 3 -26.32 -2.94 19.71
CA ASN A 3 -25.04 -2.52 19.14
C ASN A 3 -24.42 -3.67 18.34
N GLN A 4 -24.15 -3.42 17.05
CA GLN A 4 -23.16 -4.21 16.32
C GLN A 4 -21.78 -3.71 16.75
N GLN A 5 -21.19 -4.45 17.67
CA GLN A 5 -19.81 -4.31 18.06
C GLN A 5 -18.99 -4.89 16.90
N GLU A 6 -18.24 -4.05 16.19
CA GLU A 6 -17.25 -4.48 15.21
C GLU A 6 -16.35 -5.55 15.86
N ALA A 7 -16.47 -6.78 15.37
CA ALA A 7 -15.62 -7.87 15.81
C ALA A 7 -14.19 -7.54 15.38
N ARG A 8 -13.35 -7.17 16.35
CA ARG A 8 -11.91 -7.10 16.16
C ARG A 8 -11.43 -8.42 15.58
N GLU A 9 -10.72 -8.36 14.47
CA GLU A 9 -10.02 -9.50 13.85
C GLU A 9 -9.04 -10.08 14.89
N VAL A 10 -9.42 -11.19 15.54
CA VAL A 10 -8.55 -11.88 16.50
C VAL A 10 -7.78 -12.94 15.74
N ASP A 11 -6.59 -12.57 15.32
CA ASP A 11 -5.58 -13.49 14.80
C ASP A 11 -5.42 -14.69 15.76
N LYS A 12 -5.61 -15.92 15.29
CA LYS A 12 -5.58 -17.10 16.17
C LYS A 12 -4.16 -17.39 16.67
N LEU A 13 -3.15 -16.97 15.90
CA LEU A 13 -1.77 -17.02 16.31
C LEU A 13 -1.43 -15.87 17.25
N SER A 14 -0.94 -16.20 18.45
CA SER A 14 -0.39 -15.19 19.35
C SER A 14 0.93 -14.63 18.82
N LYS A 15 1.37 -13.48 19.36
CA LYS A 15 2.71 -12.94 19.09
C LYS A 15 3.83 -13.95 19.41
N GLY A 16 3.62 -14.80 20.43
CA GLY A 16 4.56 -15.84 20.82
C GLY A 16 4.64 -16.94 19.76
N ASP A 17 3.50 -17.35 19.20
CA ASP A 17 3.42 -18.37 18.16
C ASP A 17 4.12 -17.92 16.88
N LYS A 18 3.85 -16.68 16.44
CA LYS A 18 4.51 -16.07 15.27
C LYS A 18 6.03 -16.06 15.41
N LYS A 19 6.56 -15.68 16.58
CA LYS A 19 8.01 -15.70 16.86
C LYS A 19 8.62 -17.11 16.80
N ARG A 20 7.86 -18.14 17.14
CA ARG A 20 8.31 -19.54 17.04
C ARG A 20 8.27 -20.04 15.60
N LEU A 21 7.24 -19.65 14.85
CA LEU A 21 7.13 -19.94 13.42
C LEU A 21 8.24 -19.26 12.62
N GLU A 22 8.58 -18.00 12.95
CA GLU A 22 9.78 -17.30 12.44
C GLU A 22 11.05 -18.14 12.62
N ALA A 23 11.26 -18.68 13.83
CA ALA A 23 12.43 -19.50 14.13
C ALA A 23 12.43 -20.83 13.34
N LEU A 24 11.26 -21.43 13.09
CA LEU A 24 11.15 -22.64 12.26
C LEU A 24 11.44 -22.36 10.79
N ILE A 25 10.99 -21.22 10.26
CA ILE A 25 11.26 -20.78 8.88
C ILE A 25 12.76 -20.49 8.72
N GLY A 26 13.34 -19.74 9.68
CA GLY A 26 14.74 -19.31 9.64
C GLY A 26 14.96 -18.14 8.68
N GLY A 27 16.21 -17.69 8.54
CA GLY A 27 16.54 -16.55 7.66
C GLY A 27 16.09 -15.20 8.21
N GLY A 28 16.12 -15.02 9.54
CA GLY A 28 15.84 -13.73 10.18
C GLY A 28 14.39 -13.55 10.63
N ARG A 29 14.06 -12.31 11.01
CA ARG A 29 12.72 -11.92 11.45
C ARG A 29 11.76 -11.96 10.27
N LYS A 30 10.49 -12.28 10.51
CA LYS A 30 9.46 -12.37 9.48
C LYS A 30 8.23 -11.55 9.88
N THR A 31 7.54 -11.01 8.89
CA THR A 31 6.20 -10.47 9.06
C THR A 31 5.18 -11.42 8.44
N PHE A 32 4.10 -11.69 9.18
CA PHE A 32 2.98 -12.52 8.73
C PHE A 32 1.74 -11.66 8.48
N HIS A 33 1.25 -11.67 7.25
CA HIS A 33 0.01 -11.00 6.88
C HIS A 33 -1.06 -12.04 6.51
N LEU A 34 -2.22 -12.00 7.17
CA LEU A 34 -3.28 -12.98 7.00
C LEU A 34 -3.98 -12.80 5.64
N LEU A 35 -3.78 -13.75 4.73
CA LEU A 35 -4.39 -13.74 3.40
C LEU A 35 -5.79 -14.34 3.44
N TYR A 36 -5.93 -15.52 4.07
CA TYR A 36 -7.15 -16.31 4.08
C TYR A 36 -7.41 -16.91 5.47
N SER A 37 -8.66 -16.87 5.92
CA SER A 37 -9.16 -17.61 7.09
C SER A 37 -10.45 -18.31 6.70
N ALA A 38 -10.59 -19.62 6.96
CA ALA A 38 -11.82 -20.34 6.66
C ALA A 38 -13.00 -19.91 7.56
N GLU A 39 -12.75 -19.31 8.72
CA GLU A 39 -13.75 -18.66 9.57
C GLU A 39 -14.26 -17.35 8.95
N ARG A 40 -13.35 -16.51 8.45
CA ARG A 40 -13.69 -15.20 7.85
C ARG A 40 -14.22 -15.31 6.42
N ASP A 41 -13.56 -16.12 5.61
CA ASP A 41 -13.72 -16.16 4.15
C ASP A 41 -14.55 -17.37 3.67
N GLY A 42 -14.89 -18.28 4.60
CA GLY A 42 -15.56 -19.55 4.30
C GLY A 42 -14.60 -20.59 3.72
N CYS A 43 -14.83 -21.87 4.03
CA CYS A 43 -14.01 -22.96 3.50
C CYS A 43 -14.31 -23.25 2.02
N ASN A 44 -13.67 -22.48 1.12
CA ASN A 44 -13.93 -22.50 -0.30
C ASN A 44 -12.63 -22.36 -1.11
N ALA A 45 -12.37 -23.33 -1.99
CA ALA A 45 -11.11 -23.41 -2.75
C ALA A 45 -10.95 -22.25 -3.74
N ALA A 46 -12.04 -21.80 -4.36
CA ALA A 46 -12.00 -20.66 -5.27
C ALA A 46 -11.66 -19.36 -4.51
N VAL A 47 -12.18 -19.19 -3.29
CA VAL A 47 -11.86 -18.04 -2.44
C VAL A 47 -10.41 -18.11 -1.97
N PHE A 48 -9.94 -19.29 -1.53
CA PHE A 48 -8.52 -19.51 -1.23
C PHE A 48 -7.62 -19.10 -2.40
N HIS A 49 -7.88 -19.60 -3.60
CA HIS A 49 -7.08 -19.27 -4.78
C HIS A 49 -7.15 -17.79 -5.16
N SER A 50 -8.29 -17.12 -4.97
CA SER A 50 -8.40 -15.68 -5.22
C SER A 50 -7.53 -14.84 -4.28
N LYS A 51 -7.27 -15.33 -3.06
CA LYS A 51 -6.54 -14.61 -2.00
C LYS A 51 -5.07 -15.01 -1.89
N CYS A 52 -4.75 -16.28 -2.14
CA CYS A 52 -3.45 -16.86 -1.84
C CYS A 52 -2.59 -17.15 -3.09
N ASN A 53 -3.16 -17.12 -4.29
CA ASN A 53 -2.35 -17.28 -5.49
C ASN A 53 -1.40 -16.09 -5.69
N ASN A 54 -0.20 -16.40 -6.18
CA ASN A 54 0.84 -15.42 -6.51
C ASN A 54 1.26 -14.50 -5.34
N GLN A 55 1.11 -14.96 -4.09
CA GLN A 55 1.47 -14.19 -2.88
C GLN A 55 2.90 -14.45 -2.38
N GLY A 56 3.72 -15.20 -3.11
CA GLY A 56 5.08 -15.56 -2.68
C GLY A 56 5.08 -16.63 -1.59
N PRO A 57 6.08 -16.61 -0.67
CA PRO A 57 6.14 -17.53 0.46
C PRO A 57 4.89 -17.45 1.33
N THR A 58 4.35 -18.61 1.70
CA THR A 58 3.16 -18.68 2.55
C THR A 58 3.29 -19.71 3.65
N LEU A 59 2.63 -19.41 4.77
CA LEU A 59 2.47 -20.28 5.91
C LEU A 59 1.00 -20.67 6.03
N THR A 60 0.70 -21.95 5.86
CA THR A 60 -0.63 -22.54 6.12
C THR A 60 -0.66 -23.08 7.55
N VAL A 61 -1.66 -22.67 8.33
CA VAL A 61 -1.85 -22.99 9.73
C VAL A 61 -3.22 -23.61 9.92
N LEU A 62 -3.26 -24.76 10.58
CA LEU A 62 -4.47 -25.45 10.99
C LEU A 62 -4.50 -25.51 12.52
N LEU A 63 -5.64 -25.10 13.09
CA LEU A 63 -5.92 -25.20 14.52
C LEU A 63 -7.07 -26.18 14.72
N ASN A 64 -6.88 -27.21 15.55
CA ASN A 64 -7.97 -28.16 15.87
C ASN A 64 -8.57 -27.93 17.28
N GLY A 65 -9.64 -28.67 17.58
CA GLY A 65 -10.35 -28.62 18.87
C GLY A 65 -9.50 -28.99 20.09
N TYR A 66 -8.38 -29.67 19.89
CA TYR A 66 -7.43 -30.06 20.93
C TYR A 66 -6.39 -28.98 21.24
N LYS A 67 -6.47 -27.80 20.61
CA LYS A 67 -5.44 -26.74 20.66
C LYS A 67 -4.10 -27.21 20.07
N THR A 68 -4.14 -28.13 19.12
CA THR A 68 -2.98 -28.48 18.30
C THR A 68 -2.89 -27.51 17.13
N ILE A 69 -1.69 -26.95 16.92
CA ILE A 69 -1.37 -26.02 15.83
C ILE A 69 -0.35 -26.69 14.94
N PHE A 70 -0.68 -26.88 13.67
CA PHE A 70 0.15 -27.59 12.70
C PHE A 70 -0.10 -27.06 11.29
N GLY A 71 0.72 -27.44 10.33
CA GLY A 71 0.53 -27.04 8.95
C GLY A 71 1.79 -27.13 8.11
N GLY A 72 1.89 -26.28 7.09
CA GLY A 72 2.97 -26.30 6.10
C GLY A 72 3.44 -24.91 5.70
N TYR A 73 4.72 -24.82 5.37
CA TYR A 73 5.37 -23.64 4.81
C TYR A 73 5.92 -23.96 3.42
N THR A 74 5.79 -23.02 2.50
CA THR A 74 6.43 -23.06 1.18
C THR A 74 6.98 -21.68 0.83
N THR A 75 8.11 -21.65 0.13
CA THR A 75 8.68 -20.45 -0.49
C THR A 75 8.03 -20.12 -1.84
N MET A 76 7.24 -21.04 -2.38
CA MET A 76 6.62 -20.93 -3.69
C MET A 76 5.21 -20.35 -3.59
N SER A 77 4.80 -19.65 -4.64
CA SER A 77 3.42 -19.18 -4.76
C SER A 77 2.45 -20.32 -5.09
N TRP A 78 1.25 -20.27 -4.49
CA TRP A 78 0.11 -21.04 -4.97
C TRP A 78 -0.31 -20.56 -6.36
N GLN A 79 -0.84 -21.48 -7.17
CA GLN A 79 -1.29 -21.19 -8.54
C GLN A 79 -2.58 -21.95 -8.85
N ASN A 80 -3.30 -21.45 -9.85
CA ASN A 80 -4.49 -22.10 -10.37
C ASN A 80 -4.08 -23.09 -11.49
N GLY A 81 -3.90 -24.36 -11.14
CA GLY A 81 -3.35 -25.37 -12.05
C GLY A 81 -3.84 -26.79 -11.77
N SER A 82 -3.01 -27.77 -12.14
CA SER A 82 -3.16 -29.19 -11.80
C SER A 82 -1.78 -29.87 -11.80
N ASN A 83 -0.83 -29.28 -11.08
CA ASN A 83 0.58 -29.65 -11.14
C ASN A 83 1.26 -29.58 -9.77
N TYR A 84 2.33 -30.36 -9.63
CA TYR A 84 3.25 -30.22 -8.52
C TYR A 84 4.21 -29.06 -8.77
N VAL A 85 4.67 -28.43 -7.67
CA VAL A 85 5.67 -27.37 -7.72
C VAL A 85 6.90 -27.79 -6.92
N HIS A 86 8.06 -27.49 -7.49
CA HIS A 86 9.34 -27.73 -6.86
C HIS A 86 9.63 -26.70 -5.77
N ASP A 87 9.89 -27.15 -4.54
CA ASP A 87 10.38 -26.31 -3.44
C ASP A 87 11.28 -27.14 -2.53
N SER A 88 12.55 -26.79 -2.41
CA SER A 88 13.51 -27.47 -1.53
C SER A 88 13.53 -26.91 -0.11
N ALA A 89 12.92 -25.75 0.12
CA ALA A 89 12.82 -25.11 1.42
C ALA A 89 11.47 -25.38 2.12
N ALA A 90 10.51 -26.02 1.43
CA ALA A 90 9.23 -26.39 2.01
C ALA A 90 9.38 -27.35 3.20
N PHE A 91 8.51 -27.19 4.18
CA PHE A 91 8.43 -28.08 5.33
C PHE A 91 7.01 -28.14 5.89
N LEU A 92 6.66 -29.27 6.51
CA LEU A 92 5.53 -29.35 7.43
C LEU A 92 6.01 -29.01 8.85
N PHE A 93 5.11 -28.51 9.69
CA PHE A 93 5.41 -28.22 11.08
C PHE A 93 4.28 -28.63 12.01
N GLN A 94 4.65 -28.83 13.28
CA GLN A 94 3.74 -28.85 14.41
C GLN A 94 4.28 -27.86 15.43
N LEU A 95 3.49 -26.86 15.81
CA LEU A 95 3.88 -25.85 16.78
C LEU A 95 3.45 -26.25 18.20
N CYS A 96 2.20 -26.67 18.34
CA CYS A 96 1.59 -27.10 19.60
C CYS A 96 0.90 -28.45 19.42
N TYR A 97 0.94 -29.31 20.44
CA TYR A 97 0.19 -30.56 20.51
C TYR A 97 -0.60 -30.61 21.81
N ASN A 98 -1.93 -30.73 21.73
CA ASN A 98 -2.82 -30.70 22.91
C ASN A 98 -2.66 -29.43 23.78
N GLY A 99 -2.33 -28.29 23.16
CA GLY A 99 -2.04 -27.03 23.87
C GLY A 99 -0.65 -26.94 24.49
N GLU A 100 0.17 -27.98 24.39
CA GLU A 100 1.58 -27.95 24.82
C GLU A 100 2.48 -27.51 23.66
N LEU A 101 3.31 -26.51 23.92
CA LEU A 101 4.25 -25.98 22.93
C LEU A 101 5.40 -26.97 22.72
N ASN A 102 5.48 -27.56 21.53
CA ASN A 102 6.57 -28.48 21.15
C ASN A 102 6.88 -28.34 19.64
N PRO A 103 7.59 -27.27 19.23
CA PRO A 103 7.80 -26.95 17.84
C PRO A 103 8.65 -28.02 17.13
N LYS A 104 8.12 -28.59 16.05
CA LYS A 104 8.77 -29.57 15.18
C LYS A 104 8.70 -29.11 13.73
N ARG A 105 9.77 -29.39 12.98
CA ARG A 105 9.90 -29.13 11.54
C ARG A 105 10.21 -30.44 10.83
N PHE A 106 9.46 -30.70 9.77
CA PHE A 106 9.55 -31.89 8.93
C PHE A 106 9.89 -31.45 7.51
N ASN A 107 11.14 -31.61 7.11
CA ASN A 107 11.62 -31.12 5.82
C ASN A 107 11.08 -31.94 4.66
N VAL A 108 10.90 -31.30 3.51
CA VAL A 108 10.61 -31.99 2.26
C VAL A 108 11.78 -32.91 1.88
N LYS A 109 11.49 -34.16 1.51
CA LYS A 109 12.46 -35.13 0.97
C LYS A 109 12.28 -35.35 -0.54
N LEU A 110 11.12 -34.99 -1.09
CA LEU A 110 10.82 -34.99 -2.53
C LEU A 110 10.52 -33.56 -3.01
N PRO A 111 11.54 -32.70 -3.20
CA PRO A 111 11.34 -31.27 -3.45
C PRO A 111 10.57 -30.97 -4.73
N ALA A 112 10.70 -31.79 -5.78
CA ALA A 112 9.94 -31.68 -7.02
C ALA A 112 8.42 -31.80 -6.84
N ASN A 113 7.98 -32.29 -5.69
CA ASN A 113 6.58 -32.53 -5.36
C ASN A 113 6.18 -31.90 -4.02
N ALA A 114 6.80 -30.77 -3.66
CA ALA A 114 6.61 -30.12 -2.37
C ALA A 114 5.16 -29.66 -2.17
N ILE A 115 4.58 -28.94 -3.13
CA ILE A 115 3.17 -28.53 -3.08
C ILE A 115 2.42 -28.97 -4.33
N TYR A 116 1.11 -29.10 -4.23
CA TYR A 116 0.24 -29.46 -5.34
C TYR A 116 -0.78 -28.35 -5.60
N ASN A 117 -0.66 -27.72 -6.77
CA ASN A 117 -1.59 -26.68 -7.24
C ASN A 117 -2.71 -27.35 -8.03
N HIS A 118 -3.88 -27.49 -7.41
CA HIS A 118 -5.09 -27.92 -8.11
C HIS A 118 -6.20 -26.91 -7.88
N SER A 119 -6.79 -26.40 -8.97
CA SER A 119 -7.79 -25.32 -8.98
C SER A 119 -8.98 -25.49 -8.02
N SER A 120 -9.35 -26.73 -7.70
CA SER A 120 -10.45 -27.05 -6.80
C SER A 120 -10.01 -27.40 -5.38
N TYR A 121 -8.72 -27.35 -5.06
CA TYR A 121 -8.18 -27.76 -3.76
C TYR A 121 -7.79 -26.52 -2.93
N GLY A 122 -7.86 -26.65 -1.61
CA GLY A 122 -7.19 -25.74 -0.69
C GLY A 122 -5.67 -26.00 -0.66
N PRO A 123 -4.95 -25.42 0.30
CA PRO A 123 -3.53 -25.68 0.51
C PRO A 123 -3.24 -27.19 0.54
N THR A 124 -2.29 -27.63 -0.29
CA THR A 124 -1.93 -29.05 -0.41
C THR A 124 -0.42 -29.23 -0.50
N PHE A 125 0.13 -30.03 0.39
CA PHE A 125 1.56 -30.33 0.48
C PHE A 125 1.82 -31.82 0.23
N GLY A 126 2.80 -32.09 -0.63
CA GLY A 126 3.37 -33.40 -0.88
C GLY A 126 2.67 -34.23 -1.96
N ASN A 127 3.47 -34.92 -2.79
CA ASN A 127 2.96 -36.06 -3.56
C ASN A 127 2.64 -37.20 -2.59
N GLY A 128 1.39 -37.67 -2.63
CA GLY A 128 0.82 -38.57 -1.63
C GLY A 128 -0.17 -37.91 -0.68
N TYR A 129 -0.33 -36.57 -0.74
CA TYR A 129 -1.24 -35.83 0.14
C TYR A 129 -0.82 -35.92 1.62
N ASP A 130 0.46 -35.67 1.92
CA ASP A 130 0.97 -35.56 3.29
C ASP A 130 0.11 -34.58 4.11
N LEU A 131 -0.25 -33.45 3.50
CA LEU A 131 -1.27 -32.55 4.01
C LEU A 131 -2.15 -32.06 2.86
N TYR A 132 -3.31 -32.70 2.68
CA TYR A 132 -4.37 -32.23 1.79
C TYR A 132 -5.54 -31.73 2.65
N THR A 133 -5.77 -30.41 2.60
CA THR A 133 -6.74 -29.77 3.48
C THR A 133 -8.17 -30.05 3.02
N PHE A 134 -8.62 -29.47 1.91
CA PHE A 134 -9.99 -29.63 1.42
C PHE A 134 -10.09 -29.45 -0.10
N SER A 135 -11.23 -29.83 -0.67
CA SER A 135 -11.63 -29.48 -2.04
C SER A 135 -13.04 -28.92 -2.12
N GLY A 136 -13.25 -28.09 -3.15
CA GLY A 136 -14.53 -27.45 -3.44
C GLY A 136 -14.92 -26.47 -2.33
N THR A 137 -16.16 -26.58 -1.87
CA THR A 137 -16.71 -25.77 -0.78
C THR A 137 -17.19 -26.70 0.33
N ILE A 138 -16.76 -26.43 1.56
CA ILE A 138 -17.23 -27.12 2.75
C ILE A 138 -18.12 -26.19 3.55
N ALA A 139 -19.35 -26.62 3.81
CA ALA A 139 -20.25 -25.92 4.71
C ALA A 139 -19.77 -26.09 6.17
N ARG A 140 -19.63 -24.98 6.89
CA ARG A 140 -19.32 -24.99 8.32
C ARG A 140 -20.57 -25.43 9.11
N ASN A 141 -20.44 -26.45 9.94
CA ASN A 141 -21.51 -26.93 10.84
C ASN A 141 -21.04 -26.83 12.29
N GLY A 142 -21.42 -25.75 12.98
CA GLY A 142 -20.96 -25.45 14.33
C GLY A 142 -19.57 -24.80 14.37
N GLN A 143 -18.86 -25.01 15.48
CA GLN A 143 -17.53 -24.40 15.70
C GLN A 143 -16.40 -25.10 14.95
N ALA A 144 -16.56 -26.39 14.64
CA ALA A 144 -15.58 -27.18 13.91
C ALA A 144 -15.92 -27.27 12.42
N LEU A 145 -14.87 -27.29 11.60
CA LEU A 145 -14.86 -27.48 10.17
C LEU A 145 -14.30 -28.86 9.87
N LYS A 146 -15.16 -29.76 9.39
CA LYS A 146 -14.76 -31.11 8.99
C LYS A 146 -14.22 -31.09 7.58
N LEU A 147 -12.90 -31.18 7.45
CA LEU A 147 -12.24 -31.17 6.17
C LEU A 147 -12.47 -32.48 5.39
N ASN A 148 -12.58 -32.38 4.06
CA ASN A 148 -12.78 -33.52 3.16
C ASN A 148 -11.50 -33.99 2.45
N GLY A 149 -10.33 -33.48 2.89
CA GLY A 149 -9.03 -33.93 2.41
C GLY A 149 -8.48 -35.13 3.18
N SER A 150 -7.16 -35.28 3.17
CA SER A 150 -6.45 -36.42 3.79
C SER A 150 -5.04 -36.04 4.26
N MET A 151 -4.46 -36.83 5.16
CA MET A 151 -3.07 -36.69 5.60
C MET A 151 -2.35 -38.04 5.55
N THR A 152 -1.78 -38.38 4.40
CA THR A 152 -0.92 -39.57 4.24
C THR A 152 0.53 -39.16 4.41
N LEU A 153 0.86 -38.95 5.68
CA LEU A 153 2.15 -38.44 6.14
C LEU A 153 3.31 -39.35 5.74
N ASN A 154 4.50 -38.75 5.67
CA ASN A 154 5.78 -39.39 5.38
C ASN A 154 5.95 -39.86 3.92
N THR A 155 5.23 -39.23 2.98
CA THR A 155 5.38 -39.53 1.55
C THR A 155 6.38 -38.57 0.91
N ALA A 156 6.07 -37.28 0.82
CA ALA A 156 6.97 -36.25 0.27
C ALA A 156 7.76 -35.49 1.35
N TYR A 157 7.34 -35.57 2.61
CA TYR A 157 8.02 -34.97 3.76
C TYR A 157 8.63 -36.04 4.66
N ASP A 158 9.76 -35.76 5.30
CA ASP A 158 10.34 -36.65 6.31
C ASP A 158 9.73 -36.35 7.68
N MET A 159 8.78 -37.20 8.08
CA MET A 159 8.05 -37.05 9.33
C MET A 159 8.78 -37.59 10.55
N GLN A 160 9.99 -38.16 10.38
CA GLN A 160 10.83 -38.62 11.50
C GLN A 160 10.11 -39.58 12.47
N GLY A 161 9.24 -40.44 11.93
CA GLY A 161 8.44 -41.39 12.70
C GLY A 161 7.17 -40.83 13.33
N VAL A 162 6.88 -39.52 13.17
CA VAL A 162 5.61 -38.91 13.59
C VAL A 162 4.48 -39.34 12.67
N ASP A 163 3.43 -39.92 13.25
CA ASP A 163 2.23 -40.36 12.53
C ASP A 163 1.09 -39.33 12.60
N PHE A 164 -0.05 -39.65 11.97
CA PHE A 164 -1.21 -38.76 11.91
C PHE A 164 -1.84 -38.49 13.29
N ASN A 165 -1.76 -39.44 14.21
CA ASN A 165 -2.21 -39.24 15.58
C ASN A 165 -1.33 -38.19 16.28
N GLN A 166 -0.02 -38.36 16.20
CA GLN A 166 0.94 -37.46 16.82
C GLN A 166 1.03 -36.10 16.13
N TYR A 167 0.68 -35.99 14.85
CA TYR A 167 0.72 -34.74 14.09
C TYR A 167 -0.55 -33.88 14.28
N ALA A 168 -1.73 -34.52 14.20
CA ALA A 168 -3.02 -33.81 14.11
C ALA A 168 -4.13 -34.46 14.97
N ASN A 169 -3.79 -35.27 15.98
CA ASN A 169 -4.75 -35.98 16.85
C ASN A 169 -5.70 -36.92 16.11
N SER A 170 -5.25 -37.50 14.99
CA SER A 170 -6.07 -38.38 14.13
C SER A 170 -7.37 -37.72 13.66
N THR A 171 -7.41 -36.38 13.58
CA THR A 171 -8.61 -35.65 13.16
C THR A 171 -8.34 -34.77 11.94
N MET A 172 -9.34 -34.75 11.04
CA MET A 172 -9.47 -33.77 9.96
C MET A 172 -10.45 -32.64 10.33
N GLU A 173 -10.89 -32.58 11.59
CA GLU A 173 -11.75 -31.51 12.10
C GLU A 173 -10.90 -30.40 12.69
N VAL A 174 -11.04 -29.19 12.15
CA VAL A 174 -10.29 -28.00 12.55
C VAL A 174 -11.25 -26.89 12.97
N ILE A 175 -10.82 -26.00 13.85
CA ILE A 175 -11.54 -24.76 14.19
C ILE A 175 -11.39 -23.76 13.03
N ASP A 176 -10.18 -23.66 12.48
CA ASP A 176 -9.88 -22.78 11.36
C ASP A 176 -8.67 -23.26 10.53
N ILE A 177 -8.60 -22.76 9.30
CA ILE A 177 -7.41 -22.80 8.45
C ILE A 177 -7.06 -21.36 8.13
N GLU A 178 -5.87 -20.93 8.53
CA GLU A 178 -5.33 -19.62 8.22
C GLU A 178 -4.14 -19.77 7.26
N VAL A 179 -4.06 -18.88 6.27
CA VAL A 179 -2.91 -18.80 5.35
C VAL A 179 -2.36 -17.39 5.42
N TYR A 180 -1.07 -17.28 5.76
CA TYR A 180 -0.36 -16.01 5.84
C TYR A 180 0.64 -15.90 4.71
N SER A 181 0.79 -14.71 4.12
CA SER A 181 2.04 -14.40 3.42
C SER A 181 3.15 -14.22 4.44
N VAL A 182 4.34 -14.70 4.09
CA VAL A 182 5.55 -14.58 4.89
C VAL A 182 6.50 -13.65 4.15
N LEU A 183 6.76 -12.51 4.75
CA LEU A 183 7.74 -11.56 4.25
C LEU A 183 8.97 -11.61 5.15
N ASP A 184 10.14 -11.65 4.53
CA ASP A 184 11.39 -11.46 5.25
C ASP A 184 11.41 -10.01 5.77
N ASP A 185 11.47 -9.84 7.08
CA ASP A 185 11.93 -8.57 7.64
C ASP A 185 13.42 -8.54 7.35
N ILE A 186 13.79 -8.02 6.17
CA ILE A 186 15.16 -7.67 5.85
C ILE A 186 15.52 -6.50 6.77
N LEU A 187 15.74 -6.73 8.08
CA LEU A 187 16.29 -5.75 9.03
C LEU A 187 16.58 -6.41 10.40
N PRO A 188 17.81 -6.91 10.63
CA PRO A 188 18.25 -7.20 11.99
C PRO A 188 18.72 -5.95 12.76
N ASP A 189 19.24 -4.90 12.10
CA ASP A 189 19.95 -3.83 12.83
C ASP A 189 19.36 -2.40 12.75
N LEU A 190 18.72 -1.94 11.66
CA LEU A 190 18.33 -0.51 11.58
C LEU A 190 17.01 -0.14 12.27
N CYS A 191 16.09 -1.09 12.47
CA CYS A 191 14.85 -0.84 13.23
C CYS A 191 15.13 -0.55 14.72
N HIS A 192 16.26 -1.04 15.22
CA HIS A 192 16.75 -0.79 16.58
C HIS A 192 17.93 0.18 16.63
N ALA A 193 18.55 0.52 15.49
CA ALA A 193 19.66 1.45 15.41
C ALA A 193 19.31 2.80 16.05
N GLU A 194 20.31 3.34 16.74
CA GLU A 194 20.23 4.67 17.33
C GLU A 194 20.12 5.75 16.24
N LEU A 195 19.57 6.90 16.63
CA LEU A 195 19.47 8.05 15.74
C LEU A 195 20.86 8.57 15.38
N CYS A 196 21.08 8.89 14.11
CA CYS A 196 22.30 9.54 13.68
C CYS A 196 22.49 10.90 14.37
N GLU A 197 23.74 11.24 14.73
CA GLU A 197 24.08 12.54 15.33
C GLU A 197 23.73 13.72 14.41
N LYS A 198 23.92 13.54 13.09
CA LYS A 198 23.63 14.54 12.06
C LYS A 198 22.38 14.16 11.29
N THR A 199 21.59 15.16 10.91
CA THR A 199 20.44 14.95 10.02
C THR A 199 20.94 14.72 8.59
N TRP A 200 20.35 13.76 7.89
CA TRP A 200 20.64 13.49 6.47
C TRP A 200 19.84 14.40 5.52
N ARG A 201 18.95 15.25 6.06
CA ARG A 201 18.32 16.38 5.37
C ARG A 201 18.31 17.62 6.24
N THR A 202 18.41 18.79 5.61
CA THR A 202 18.28 20.08 6.28
C THR A 202 16.84 20.28 6.74
N THR A 203 16.65 20.72 7.98
CA THR A 203 15.34 21.11 8.51
C THR A 203 15.37 22.58 8.91
N ILE A 204 14.21 23.23 8.83
CA ILE A 204 14.02 24.61 9.32
C ILE A 204 13.79 24.66 10.84
N GLY A 205 13.90 23.52 11.54
CA GLY A 205 13.58 23.36 12.96
C GLY A 205 12.17 22.78 13.21
N TRP A 206 11.96 22.34 14.45
CA TRP A 206 10.73 21.69 14.94
C TRP A 206 10.06 22.58 16.00
N SER A 207 9.52 23.72 15.58
CA SER A 207 8.91 24.71 16.47
C SER A 207 7.60 25.26 15.92
N GLU A 208 6.74 25.79 16.81
CA GLU A 208 5.52 26.50 16.40
C GLU A 208 5.82 27.67 15.44
N GLU A 209 6.93 28.39 15.67
CA GLU A 209 7.38 29.46 14.78
C GLU A 209 7.69 28.94 13.37
N ALA A 210 8.45 27.83 13.28
CA ALA A 210 8.75 27.19 11.99
C ALA A 210 7.46 26.72 11.28
N MET A 211 6.51 26.13 12.03
CA MET A 211 5.21 25.74 11.49
C MET A 211 4.42 26.95 10.97
N HIS A 212 4.37 28.04 11.74
CA HIS A 212 3.66 29.26 11.36
C HIS A 212 4.29 29.93 10.14
N ASN A 213 5.63 29.96 10.06
CA ASN A 213 6.36 30.50 8.92
C ASN A 213 6.08 29.68 7.66
N LEU A 214 6.19 28.34 7.71
CA LEU A 214 5.83 27.46 6.59
C LEU A 214 4.38 27.64 6.16
N LYS A 215 3.47 27.70 7.12
CA LYS A 215 2.06 27.92 6.83
C LYS A 215 1.86 29.26 6.13
N GLY A 216 2.57 30.31 6.57
CA GLY A 216 2.59 31.61 5.91
C GLY A 216 3.15 31.54 4.48
N GLU A 217 4.23 30.79 4.25
CA GLU A 217 4.79 30.55 2.91
C GLU A 217 3.75 29.90 1.99
N ILE A 218 3.07 28.84 2.45
CA ILE A 218 2.04 28.14 1.67
C ILE A 218 0.78 29.00 1.45
N GLU A 219 0.32 29.73 2.47
CA GLU A 219 -0.87 30.58 2.35
C GLU A 219 -0.62 31.80 1.44
N ASN A 220 0.61 32.29 1.35
CA ASN A 220 1.01 33.40 0.48
C ASN A 220 1.69 32.95 -0.82
N TYR A 221 1.70 31.64 -1.09
CA TYR A 221 2.29 31.10 -2.31
C TYR A 221 1.62 31.70 -3.55
N VAL A 222 2.46 32.17 -4.47
CA VAL A 222 2.06 32.66 -5.78
C VAL A 222 2.94 31.92 -6.79
N PRO A 223 2.35 31.19 -7.75
CA PRO A 223 3.11 30.54 -8.81
C PRO A 223 3.98 31.53 -9.58
N ILE A 224 5.08 31.06 -10.17
CA ILE A 224 6.01 31.93 -10.91
C ILE A 224 5.26 32.77 -11.97
N ARG A 225 5.53 34.08 -11.93
CA ARG A 225 4.81 35.24 -12.49
C ARG A 225 4.14 35.08 -13.88
N ASP A 226 2.95 35.69 -13.97
CA ASP A 226 2.24 36.24 -15.14
C ASP A 226 1.61 35.29 -16.18
N VAL A 227 1.08 34.14 -15.74
CA VAL A 227 0.16 33.32 -16.57
C VAL A 227 -1.32 33.71 -16.38
N VAL A 228 -1.65 34.57 -15.40
CA VAL A 228 -2.94 35.30 -15.35
C VAL A 228 -2.66 36.78 -15.47
N GLY A 229 -3.12 37.39 -16.55
CA GLY A 229 -3.17 38.85 -16.63
C GLY A 229 -3.97 39.49 -15.48
N PRO A 230 -3.86 40.81 -15.28
CA PRO A 230 -4.35 41.54 -14.11
C PRO A 230 -5.88 41.60 -13.91
N ASP A 231 -6.69 40.85 -14.66
CA ASP A 231 -8.14 41.04 -14.78
C ASP A 231 -9.02 39.86 -14.32
N VAL A 232 -8.59 39.06 -13.34
CA VAL A 232 -9.50 38.14 -12.63
C VAL A 232 -9.31 38.23 -11.12
N ARG A 233 -9.85 39.30 -10.53
CA ARG A 233 -10.19 39.36 -9.10
C ARG A 233 -11.70 39.26 -8.95
N PHE A 234 -12.22 38.20 -8.33
CA PHE A 234 -13.61 38.18 -7.85
C PHE A 234 -13.79 37.57 -6.46
N TYR A 235 -14.87 38.03 -5.83
CA TYR A 235 -15.11 38.25 -4.41
C TYR A 235 -15.65 37.04 -3.61
N ARG A 236 -15.46 37.15 -2.28
CA ARG A 236 -16.13 36.45 -1.15
C ARG A 236 -17.55 35.96 -1.44
N THR A 237 -17.86 34.72 -1.03
CA THR A 237 -19.04 34.40 -0.20
C THR A 237 -18.74 33.25 0.78
N SER A 238 -19.65 33.04 1.74
CA SER A 238 -19.44 32.39 3.03
C SER A 238 -20.00 30.97 3.12
N ARG A 239 -19.45 30.26 4.12
CA ARG A 239 -19.90 29.02 4.79
C ARG A 239 -19.32 27.71 4.26
N GLY A 240 -18.73 26.95 5.19
CA GLY A 240 -18.78 25.49 5.12
C GLY A 240 -17.49 24.70 5.30
N ARG A 241 -16.90 24.76 6.51
CA ARG A 241 -16.17 23.68 7.21
C ARG A 241 -14.82 23.15 6.66
N LYS A 242 -14.08 22.57 7.61
CA LYS A 242 -12.68 22.16 7.62
C LYS A 242 -12.44 20.95 6.70
N ILE A 243 -11.29 20.90 6.03
CA ILE A 243 -10.77 19.67 5.43
C ILE A 243 -9.53 19.27 6.25
N GLN A 244 -9.70 18.21 7.05
CA GLN A 244 -8.59 17.38 7.54
C GLN A 244 -8.00 16.66 6.33
N PHE A 245 -6.68 16.69 6.20
CA PHE A 245 -5.95 16.16 5.05
C PHE A 245 -6.30 14.69 4.79
N LEU A 246 -6.58 14.38 3.53
CA LEU A 246 -7.17 13.15 3.03
C LEU A 246 -6.27 11.92 3.28
N GLN A 247 -6.91 10.89 3.83
CA GLN A 247 -6.46 9.50 3.93
C GLN A 247 -6.54 8.84 2.54
N TYR A 248 -5.47 8.11 2.17
CA TYR A 248 -5.38 7.13 1.07
C TYR A 248 -5.85 7.58 -0.34
N GLY A 249 -4.93 8.10 -1.16
CA GLY A 249 -5.17 8.40 -2.58
C GLY A 249 -3.99 9.11 -3.25
N GLN A 250 -3.79 8.93 -4.57
CA GLN A 250 -2.75 9.63 -5.33
C GLN A 250 -3.09 11.11 -5.43
N LEU A 251 -2.14 11.99 -5.06
CA LEU A 251 -2.37 13.44 -5.01
C LEU A 251 -1.72 14.09 -6.24
N CYS A 252 -2.52 14.68 -7.12
CA CYS A 252 -2.05 15.42 -8.29
C CYS A 252 -2.27 16.93 -8.06
N VAL A 253 -1.28 17.79 -8.25
CA VAL A 253 -1.44 19.24 -8.02
C VAL A 253 -1.67 19.97 -9.33
N SER A 254 -2.67 20.86 -9.36
CA SER A 254 -2.99 21.72 -10.51
C SER A 254 -3.34 23.13 -10.06
N TRP A 255 -3.58 24.04 -11.01
CA TRP A 255 -3.81 25.48 -10.75
C TRP A 255 -5.21 25.94 -11.25
N GLU A 256 -5.65 27.18 -10.94
CA GLU A 256 -6.98 27.90 -11.06
C GLU A 256 -8.39 27.21 -11.01
N GLY A 257 -9.41 28.07 -10.78
CA GLY A 257 -10.76 28.02 -11.39
C GLY A 257 -11.90 27.34 -10.61
N PHE A 258 -12.79 28.10 -9.98
CA PHE A 258 -13.92 27.58 -9.18
C PHE A 258 -15.08 27.06 -10.04
N GLN A 259 -15.46 25.78 -9.84
CA GLN A 259 -16.81 25.29 -10.11
C GLN A 259 -17.28 24.42 -8.94
N SER A 260 -18.45 24.76 -8.38
CA SER A 260 -19.01 24.09 -7.20
C SER A 260 -19.47 22.67 -7.52
N GLY A 261 -19.13 21.71 -6.67
CA GLY A 261 -19.75 20.38 -6.65
C GLY A 261 -19.88 19.88 -5.23
N SER A 262 -21.10 19.85 -4.71
CA SER A 262 -21.47 19.25 -3.42
C SER A 262 -21.43 17.71 -3.47
N GLU A 263 -21.28 17.11 -2.29
CA GLU A 263 -21.36 15.67 -1.96
C GLU A 263 -20.10 14.82 -2.14
N VAL A 264 -19.80 14.09 -1.06
CA VAL A 264 -18.83 12.99 -0.96
C VAL A 264 -19.54 11.77 -1.53
N ASP A 265 -19.00 11.20 -2.60
CA ASP A 265 -19.60 10.04 -3.26
C ASP A 265 -18.58 8.89 -3.24
N GLU A 266 -19.04 7.69 -2.87
CA GLU A 266 -18.25 6.45 -2.71
C GLU A 266 -17.86 5.79 -4.05
N HIS A 267 -17.79 6.58 -5.13
CA HIS A 267 -17.50 6.10 -6.48
C HIS A 267 -16.10 6.55 -6.94
N SER A 268 -15.44 5.75 -7.79
CA SER A 268 -14.07 5.94 -8.29
C SER A 268 -13.95 7.18 -9.18
N THR A 269 -13.95 8.38 -8.59
CA THR A 269 -13.93 9.63 -9.35
C THR A 269 -12.58 10.35 -9.26
N PHE A 270 -12.20 11.03 -10.34
CA PHE A 270 -11.19 12.09 -10.33
C PHE A 270 -11.80 13.34 -9.71
N SER A 271 -11.27 13.77 -8.56
CA SER A 271 -11.80 14.91 -7.81
C SER A 271 -10.77 16.03 -7.71
N LYS A 272 -11.21 17.29 -7.84
CA LYS A 272 -10.41 18.51 -7.69
C LYS A 272 -10.85 19.24 -6.42
N TYR A 273 -9.92 19.46 -5.50
CA TYR A 273 -10.14 20.08 -4.19
C TYR A 273 -9.40 21.42 -4.08
N PRO A 274 -10.12 22.55 -3.94
CA PRO A 274 -9.49 23.82 -3.62
C PRO A 274 -8.96 23.79 -2.19
N VAL A 275 -7.72 24.26 -1.99
CA VAL A 275 -7.17 24.44 -0.64
C VAL A 275 -7.57 25.82 -0.13
N LEU A 276 -8.09 25.88 1.09
CA LEU A 276 -8.59 27.13 1.67
C LEU A 276 -7.65 27.65 2.76
N SER A 277 -7.40 28.97 2.75
CA SER A 277 -6.73 29.65 3.86
C SER A 277 -7.51 29.41 5.16
N SER A 278 -6.78 29.10 6.22
CA SER A 278 -7.37 28.87 7.54
C SER A 278 -7.98 30.15 8.15
N ILE A 279 -7.44 31.31 7.76
CA ILE A 279 -7.80 32.63 8.27
C ILE A 279 -8.89 33.26 7.41
N THR A 280 -8.62 33.45 6.11
CA THR A 280 -9.51 34.21 5.22
C THR A 280 -10.63 33.35 4.63
N ARG A 281 -10.49 32.02 4.72
CA ARG A 281 -11.36 31.03 4.06
C ARG A 281 -11.44 31.21 2.53
N GLN A 282 -10.48 31.94 1.95
CA GLN A 282 -10.35 32.07 0.50
C GLN A 282 -9.53 30.91 -0.06
N PRO A 283 -9.80 30.48 -1.30
CA PRO A 283 -8.94 29.55 -2.01
C PRO A 283 -7.51 30.08 -2.14
N LEU A 284 -6.54 29.19 -1.97
CA LEU A 284 -5.14 29.43 -2.26
C LEU A 284 -4.89 29.29 -3.76
N ASN A 285 -3.70 29.71 -4.21
CA ASN A 285 -3.30 29.68 -5.61
C ASN A 285 -2.86 28.29 -6.08
N PHE A 286 -3.48 27.22 -5.58
CA PHE A 286 -3.27 25.83 -6.00
C PHE A 286 -4.46 24.97 -5.58
N ARG A 287 -4.62 23.83 -6.24
CA ARG A 287 -5.63 22.81 -5.92
C ARG A 287 -4.99 21.42 -5.88
N LEU A 288 -5.51 20.58 -5.01
CA LEU A 288 -5.12 19.19 -4.91
C LEU A 288 -6.17 18.36 -5.64
N CYS A 289 -5.73 17.43 -6.46
CA CYS A 289 -6.58 16.49 -7.15
C CYS A 289 -6.32 15.09 -6.60
N ASP A 290 -7.35 14.26 -6.57
CA ASP A 290 -7.29 12.90 -6.07
C ASP A 290 -7.76 11.92 -7.13
N THR A 291 -7.09 10.77 -7.17
CA THR A 291 -7.48 9.60 -7.96
C THR A 291 -7.39 8.36 -7.08
N ARG A 292 -8.30 7.41 -7.29
CA ARG A 292 -8.24 6.11 -6.61
C ARG A 292 -6.86 5.45 -6.85
N GLY A 293 -6.36 4.76 -5.82
CA GLY A 293 -5.05 4.11 -5.84
C GLY A 293 -4.91 3.02 -6.91
N LEU A 294 -3.66 2.77 -7.31
CA LEU A 294 -3.26 1.70 -8.22
C LEU A 294 -3.35 0.34 -7.50
N GLU A 295 -4.54 -0.23 -7.41
CA GLU A 295 -4.73 -1.59 -6.88
C GLU A 295 -4.50 -2.63 -7.99
N SER A 296 -3.99 -3.81 -7.61
CA SER A 296 -3.73 -4.95 -8.50
C SER A 296 -4.99 -5.29 -9.30
N GLY A 297 -4.97 -5.03 -10.62
CA GLY A 297 -6.09 -5.32 -11.54
C GLY A 297 -6.91 -4.11 -11.99
N ASN A 298 -6.70 -2.91 -11.42
CA ASN A 298 -7.38 -1.65 -11.76
C ASN A 298 -6.40 -0.58 -12.23
N LEU A 299 -5.50 -0.95 -13.14
CA LEU A 299 -4.40 -0.09 -13.59
C LEU A 299 -4.91 0.89 -14.64
N MET A 300 -4.77 2.20 -14.40
CA MET A 300 -5.04 3.21 -15.42
C MET A 300 -4.16 2.99 -16.65
N THR A 301 -4.76 3.04 -17.83
CA THR A 301 -4.03 3.00 -19.10
C THR A 301 -3.17 4.25 -19.27
N LYS A 302 -2.12 4.15 -20.11
CA LYS A 302 -1.22 5.26 -20.43
C LYS A 302 -1.98 6.43 -21.07
N GLU A 303 -2.98 6.12 -21.89
CA GLU A 303 -3.82 7.08 -22.60
C GLU A 303 -4.75 7.83 -21.63
N ASN A 304 -5.36 7.11 -20.68
CA ASN A 304 -6.21 7.72 -19.66
C ASN A 304 -5.38 8.60 -18.71
N LEU A 305 -4.18 8.15 -18.31
CA LEU A 305 -3.27 8.96 -17.51
C LEU A 305 -2.90 10.25 -18.26
N ARG A 306 -2.51 10.16 -19.54
CA ARG A 306 -2.19 11.34 -20.36
C ARG A 306 -3.37 12.32 -20.40
N THR A 307 -4.57 11.80 -20.69
CA THR A 307 -5.80 12.59 -20.73
C THR A 307 -6.05 13.34 -19.42
N LEU A 308 -5.83 12.67 -18.29
CA LEU A 308 -5.93 13.26 -16.96
C LEU A 308 -4.89 14.36 -16.73
N LEU A 309 -3.62 14.08 -17.04
CA LEU A 309 -2.52 15.02 -16.84
C LEU A 309 -2.66 16.27 -17.72
N GLU A 310 -3.19 16.13 -18.93
CA GLU A 310 -3.48 17.21 -19.87
C GLU A 310 -4.71 18.05 -19.47
N GLY A 311 -5.45 17.65 -18.43
CA GLY A 311 -6.57 18.42 -17.89
C GLY A 311 -7.89 18.23 -18.63
N HIS A 312 -8.00 17.19 -19.46
CA HIS A 312 -9.22 16.92 -20.23
C HIS A 312 -10.40 16.43 -19.36
N LEU A 313 -10.18 16.17 -18.07
CA LEU A 313 -11.19 15.64 -17.16
C LEU A 313 -11.78 16.74 -16.24
N PRO A 314 -13.12 16.84 -16.14
CA PRO A 314 -13.79 17.74 -15.21
C PRO A 314 -13.68 17.24 -13.76
N ASN A 315 -14.07 18.09 -12.82
CA ASN A 315 -14.17 17.69 -11.41
C ASN A 315 -15.25 16.59 -11.23
N LYS A 316 -14.98 15.62 -10.35
CA LYS A 316 -15.81 14.44 -10.06
C LYS A 316 -16.04 13.52 -11.27
N PHE A 317 -15.07 13.46 -12.18
CA PHE A 317 -15.19 12.61 -13.36
C PHE A 317 -15.06 11.13 -12.97
N PRO A 318 -16.01 10.24 -13.34
CA PRO A 318 -15.87 8.81 -13.05
C PRO A 318 -14.69 8.19 -13.80
N LEU A 319 -13.72 7.67 -13.06
CA LEU A 319 -12.58 6.92 -13.58
C LEU A 319 -12.88 5.42 -13.43
N ASP A 320 -13.17 4.78 -14.57
CA ASP A 320 -13.11 3.33 -14.72
C ASP A 320 -11.80 2.98 -15.45
N PRO A 321 -10.86 2.28 -14.80
CA PRO A 321 -9.58 1.90 -15.42
C PRO A 321 -9.73 1.05 -16.69
N SER A 322 -10.86 0.35 -16.84
CA SER A 322 -11.14 -0.54 -17.97
C SER A 322 -11.73 0.18 -19.19
N VAL A 323 -12.12 1.45 -19.05
CA VAL A 323 -12.78 2.23 -20.10
C VAL A 323 -11.80 3.25 -20.67
N SER A 324 -11.62 3.24 -21.99
CA SER A 324 -10.84 4.28 -22.68
C SER A 324 -11.60 5.61 -22.68
N ILE A 325 -10.93 6.67 -22.22
CA ILE A 325 -11.47 8.03 -22.27
C ILE A 325 -11.10 8.65 -23.62
N SER A 326 -12.07 9.26 -24.31
CA SER A 326 -11.88 9.91 -25.60
C SER A 326 -12.63 11.24 -25.69
N SER A 327 -12.44 11.98 -26.78
CA SER A 327 -13.13 13.26 -27.01
C SER A 327 -14.66 13.16 -27.05
N ASP A 328 -15.20 11.96 -27.28
CA ASP A 328 -16.64 11.70 -27.34
C ASP A 328 -17.22 11.35 -25.95
N THR A 329 -16.36 11.17 -24.94
CA THR A 329 -16.80 10.84 -23.57
C THR A 329 -17.58 12.02 -22.97
N PRO A 330 -18.77 11.80 -22.38
CA PRO A 330 -19.55 12.87 -21.76
C PRO A 330 -18.75 13.66 -20.72
N GLY A 331 -18.74 14.99 -20.85
CA GLY A 331 -18.00 15.88 -19.95
C GLY A 331 -16.52 16.08 -20.28
N PHE A 332 -15.99 15.44 -21.33
CA PHE A 332 -14.62 15.65 -21.79
C PHE A 332 -14.35 17.12 -22.14
N ILE A 333 -13.30 17.69 -21.54
CA ILE A 333 -12.87 19.07 -21.79
C ILE A 333 -12.04 19.07 -23.06
N LYS A 334 -12.64 19.45 -24.20
CA LYS A 334 -11.95 19.40 -25.50
C LYS A 334 -10.68 20.26 -25.59
N TYR A 335 -10.69 21.41 -24.93
CA TYR A 335 -9.60 22.39 -24.94
C TYR A 335 -9.31 22.83 -23.50
N PRO A 336 -8.53 22.05 -22.73
CA PRO A 336 -8.19 22.40 -21.36
C PRO A 336 -7.31 23.65 -21.36
N ASN A 337 -7.50 24.53 -20.38
CA ASN A 337 -6.57 25.63 -20.14
C ASN A 337 -5.37 25.14 -19.32
N ILE A 338 -4.37 26.01 -19.10
CA ILE A 338 -3.20 25.67 -18.29
C ILE A 338 -3.59 25.26 -16.86
N ASN A 339 -4.64 25.85 -16.32
CA ASN A 339 -5.11 25.58 -14.97
C ASN A 339 -5.67 24.17 -14.86
N ASP A 340 -6.35 23.71 -15.89
CA ASP A 340 -6.90 22.36 -15.95
C ASP A 340 -5.83 21.26 -15.90
N GLN A 341 -4.59 21.55 -16.32
CA GLN A 341 -3.48 20.62 -16.37
C GLN A 341 -2.89 20.31 -14.98
N ILE A 342 -2.33 19.10 -14.85
CA ILE A 342 -1.54 18.69 -13.69
C ILE A 342 -0.10 19.18 -13.85
N HIS A 343 0.46 19.79 -12.80
CA HIS A 343 1.79 20.39 -12.81
C HIS A 343 2.79 19.63 -11.93
N CYS A 344 2.31 18.77 -11.03
CA CYS A 344 3.15 17.84 -10.27
C CYS A 344 2.31 16.64 -9.83
N VAL A 345 2.91 15.44 -9.82
CA VAL A 345 2.26 14.21 -9.36
C VAL A 345 2.93 13.71 -8.09
N ALA A 346 2.15 13.44 -7.05
CA ALA A 346 2.61 12.82 -5.82
C ALA A 346 2.17 11.35 -5.76
N LEU A 347 3.13 10.44 -5.79
CA LEU A 347 2.93 8.99 -5.67
C LEU A 347 2.98 8.57 -4.20
N PHE A 348 2.00 7.82 -3.72
CA PHE A 348 1.98 7.33 -2.35
C PHE A 348 2.60 5.96 -2.29
N ILE A 349 3.60 5.79 -1.43
CA ILE A 349 4.24 4.50 -1.17
C ILE A 349 4.21 4.25 0.34
N ASP A 350 3.81 3.05 0.73
CA ASP A 350 3.81 2.61 2.13
C ASP A 350 5.23 2.16 2.51
N ALA A 351 5.79 2.77 3.55
CA ALA A 351 7.13 2.43 4.04
C ALA A 351 7.28 0.96 4.43
N THR A 352 6.20 0.31 4.87
CA THR A 352 6.20 -1.12 5.24
C THR A 352 6.36 -2.03 4.02
N LEU A 353 6.09 -1.53 2.82
CA LEU A 353 6.19 -2.27 1.56
C LEU A 353 7.49 -2.00 0.81
N VAL A 354 8.31 -1.03 1.25
CA VAL A 354 9.53 -0.61 0.53
C VAL A 354 10.50 -1.76 0.34
N ASP A 355 10.66 -2.62 1.34
CA ASP A 355 11.59 -3.72 1.22
C ASP A 355 11.11 -4.81 0.27
N ALA A 356 9.80 -5.05 0.26
CA ALA A 356 9.12 -5.90 -0.69
C ALA A 356 9.00 -5.25 -2.09
N MET A 357 9.45 -4.00 -2.32
CA MET A 357 9.33 -3.39 -3.65
C MET A 357 10.10 -4.12 -4.75
N SER A 358 11.20 -4.80 -4.38
CA SER A 358 11.97 -5.64 -5.29
C SER A 358 11.28 -6.99 -5.55
N ASP A 359 10.44 -7.43 -4.60
CA ASP A 359 9.65 -8.66 -4.65
C ASP A 359 8.20 -8.43 -5.13
N LEU A 360 7.78 -7.16 -5.27
CA LEU A 360 6.53 -6.77 -5.91
C LEU A 360 6.53 -7.35 -7.32
N ILE A 361 5.39 -7.91 -7.73
CA ILE A 361 5.19 -8.52 -9.04
C ILE A 361 5.78 -7.57 -10.12
N PRO A 362 6.66 -8.05 -11.01
CA PRO A 362 7.31 -7.21 -12.02
C PRO A 362 6.34 -6.30 -12.79
N GLU A 363 5.08 -6.72 -12.95
CA GLU A 363 4.00 -5.94 -13.56
C GLU A 363 3.66 -4.63 -12.82
N VAL A 364 3.62 -4.62 -11.49
CA VAL A 364 3.32 -3.40 -10.70
C VAL A 364 4.46 -2.40 -10.80
N LEU A 365 5.69 -2.86 -10.63
CA LEU A 365 6.88 -2.03 -10.78
C LEU A 365 7.02 -1.55 -12.24
N GLN A 366 6.71 -2.39 -13.22
CA GLN A 366 6.71 -2.02 -14.63
C GLN A 366 5.62 -1.00 -14.94
N ASN A 367 4.44 -1.12 -14.33
CA ASN A 367 3.38 -0.14 -14.49
C ASN A 367 3.77 1.22 -13.89
N LEU A 368 4.34 1.25 -12.67
CA LEU A 368 4.88 2.47 -12.10
C LEU A 368 5.89 3.12 -13.05
N LYS A 369 6.86 2.35 -13.56
CA LYS A 369 7.83 2.82 -14.55
C LYS A 369 7.18 3.33 -15.83
N ASP A 370 6.09 2.71 -16.26
CA ASP A 370 5.34 3.12 -17.45
C ASP A 370 4.56 4.42 -17.22
N LEU A 371 3.99 4.65 -16.03
CA LEU A 371 3.42 5.94 -15.64
C LEU A 371 4.51 7.02 -15.56
N GLN A 372 5.68 6.67 -15.00
CA GLN A 372 6.86 7.57 -14.99
C GLN A 372 7.29 7.97 -16.40
N LYS A 373 7.26 7.06 -17.39
CA LYS A 373 7.56 7.40 -18.79
C LYS A 373 6.57 8.42 -19.34
N VAL A 374 5.27 8.30 -19.04
CA VAL A 374 4.25 9.26 -19.48
C VAL A 374 4.51 10.63 -18.85
N MET A 375 4.69 10.68 -17.52
CA MET A 375 4.98 11.93 -16.79
C MET A 375 6.25 12.61 -17.29
N ASN A 376 7.34 11.85 -17.45
CA ASN A 376 8.61 12.36 -17.98
C ASN A 376 8.48 12.88 -19.42
N SER A 377 7.70 12.20 -20.27
CA SER A 377 7.46 12.66 -21.66
C SER A 377 6.64 13.96 -21.74
N MET A 378 5.94 14.30 -20.65
CA MET A 378 5.16 15.53 -20.51
C MET A 378 5.89 16.58 -19.66
N GLU A 379 7.12 16.30 -19.24
CA GLU A 379 7.90 17.15 -18.34
C GLU A 379 7.19 17.50 -17.02
N ILE A 380 6.33 16.58 -16.55
CA ILE A 380 5.63 16.70 -15.27
C ILE A 380 6.47 16.03 -14.19
N PRO A 381 6.94 16.78 -13.17
CA PRO A 381 7.73 16.23 -12.09
C PRO A 381 6.87 15.35 -11.19
N GLN A 382 7.51 14.31 -10.68
CA GLN A 382 6.92 13.35 -9.78
C GLN A 382 7.67 13.35 -8.45
N VAL A 383 6.92 13.40 -7.35
CA VAL A 383 7.42 13.21 -5.99
C VAL A 383 6.79 11.96 -5.39
N VAL A 384 7.42 11.40 -4.37
CA VAL A 384 6.87 10.27 -3.62
C VAL A 384 6.55 10.72 -2.20
N LEU A 385 5.32 10.53 -1.76
CA LEU A 385 4.92 10.62 -0.36
C LEU A 385 5.09 9.23 0.27
N LEU A 386 6.17 9.07 1.03
CA LEU A 386 6.48 7.83 1.74
C LEU A 386 5.73 7.80 3.07
N THR A 387 4.61 7.09 3.10
CA THR A 387 3.66 7.02 4.23
C THR A 387 4.01 5.92 5.23
N LYS A 388 3.37 5.92 6.40
CA LYS A 388 3.54 4.93 7.48
C LYS A 388 4.98 4.72 7.96
N VAL A 389 5.82 5.74 7.85
CA VAL A 389 7.22 5.71 8.34
C VAL A 389 7.32 5.45 9.84
N ASP A 390 6.28 5.79 10.60
CA ASP A 390 6.12 5.52 12.02
C ASP A 390 5.84 4.03 12.32
N SER A 391 5.38 3.26 11.34
CA SER A 391 5.20 1.81 11.47
C SER A 391 6.53 1.07 11.36
N VAL A 392 7.48 1.60 10.59
CA VAL A 392 8.82 0.99 10.41
C VAL A 392 9.88 1.56 11.36
N CYS A 393 9.67 2.75 11.94
CA CYS A 393 10.62 3.38 12.85
C CYS A 393 10.00 3.78 14.20
N ARG A 394 10.45 3.12 15.28
CA ARG A 394 9.98 3.40 16.66
C ARG A 394 10.24 4.85 17.12
N HIS A 395 11.39 5.42 16.76
CA HIS A 395 11.74 6.78 17.15
C HIS A 395 10.77 7.80 16.53
N VAL A 396 10.40 7.61 15.26
CA VAL A 396 9.44 8.49 14.56
C VAL A 396 8.03 8.31 15.08
N LYS A 397 7.67 7.10 15.53
CA LYS A 397 6.40 6.84 16.20
C LYS A 397 6.28 7.62 17.51
N GLU A 398 7.35 7.71 18.28
CA GLU A 398 7.43 8.44 19.55
C GLU A 398 7.58 9.96 19.35
N ASP A 399 8.47 10.37 18.44
CA ASP A 399 8.75 11.77 18.12
C ASP A 399 9.11 11.95 16.63
N VAL A 400 8.21 12.61 15.89
CA VAL A 400 8.37 12.90 14.45
C VAL A 400 9.62 13.73 14.16
N SER A 401 10.13 14.50 15.13
CA SER A 401 11.34 15.30 14.95
C SER A 401 12.58 14.44 14.64
N SER A 402 12.54 13.15 14.98
CA SER A 402 13.62 12.20 14.75
C SER A 402 13.71 11.71 13.31
N ILE A 403 12.74 12.04 12.44
CA ILE A 403 12.59 11.46 11.11
C ILE A 403 13.86 11.57 10.26
N PHE A 404 14.49 12.75 10.24
CA PHE A 404 15.72 13.01 9.46
C PHE A 404 17.01 12.55 10.13
N ARG A 405 16.93 11.87 11.28
CA ARG A 405 18.05 11.20 11.96
C ARG A 405 17.89 9.68 11.95
N SER A 406 16.75 9.17 11.47
CA SER A 406 16.45 7.74 11.50
C SER A 406 17.19 7.02 10.36
N PRO A 407 18.06 6.03 10.67
CA PRO A 407 18.70 5.20 9.65
C PRO A 407 17.69 4.37 8.86
N MET A 408 16.61 3.92 9.54
CA MET A 408 15.52 3.18 8.90
C MET A 408 14.82 4.03 7.83
N VAL A 409 14.45 5.26 8.17
CA VAL A 409 13.75 6.15 7.21
C VAL A 409 14.68 6.52 6.06
N GLU A 410 15.96 6.73 6.34
CA GLU A 410 16.98 6.97 5.30
C GLU A 410 17.10 5.80 4.34
N HIS A 411 17.16 4.58 4.85
CA HIS A 411 17.18 3.34 4.07
C HIS A 411 15.95 3.24 3.15
N CYS A 412 14.74 3.42 3.69
CA CYS A 412 13.52 3.38 2.89
C CYS A 412 13.56 4.41 1.75
N ILE A 413 14.01 5.63 2.04
CA ILE A 413 14.16 6.70 1.03
C ILE A 413 15.14 6.29 -0.07
N ASN A 414 16.30 5.72 0.30
CA ASN A 414 17.32 5.31 -0.66
C ASN A 414 16.80 4.20 -1.55
N LYS A 415 16.15 3.19 -0.97
CA LYS A 415 15.61 2.06 -1.72
C LYS A 415 14.50 2.47 -2.69
N VAL A 416 13.59 3.36 -2.28
CA VAL A 416 12.57 3.93 -3.18
C VAL A 416 13.22 4.76 -4.29
N ALA A 417 14.19 5.61 -3.95
CA ALA A 417 14.91 6.44 -4.91
C ALA A 417 15.62 5.59 -5.97
N GLU A 418 16.31 4.52 -5.56
CA GLU A 418 16.98 3.57 -6.45
C GLU A 418 15.98 2.81 -7.34
N ASN A 419 14.91 2.26 -6.75
CA ASN A 419 13.92 1.47 -7.50
C ASN A 419 13.16 2.28 -8.55
N LEU A 420 12.89 3.56 -8.27
CA LEU A 420 12.14 4.47 -9.15
C LEU A 420 13.03 5.39 -9.99
N GLY A 421 14.36 5.36 -9.81
CA GLY A 421 15.29 6.25 -10.48
C GLY A 421 15.04 7.73 -10.17
N LEU A 422 14.57 8.04 -8.96
CA LEU A 422 14.23 9.39 -8.51
C LEU A 422 15.34 9.96 -7.62
N PRO A 423 15.58 11.29 -7.66
CA PRO A 423 16.54 11.88 -6.74
C PRO A 423 16.02 11.80 -5.31
N ARG A 424 16.92 11.61 -4.34
CA ARG A 424 16.55 11.44 -2.92
C ARG A 424 15.61 12.56 -2.42
N TYR A 425 15.81 13.81 -2.83
CA TYR A 425 14.97 14.94 -2.37
C TYR A 425 13.50 14.82 -2.78
N ALA A 426 13.18 14.07 -3.84
CA ALA A 426 11.81 13.85 -4.30
C ALA A 426 11.04 12.80 -3.48
N ILE A 427 11.70 12.10 -2.55
CA ILE A 427 11.05 11.11 -1.67
C ILE A 427 10.78 11.76 -0.31
N LEU A 428 9.53 12.08 -0.02
CA LEU A 428 9.08 12.88 1.12
C LEU A 428 8.46 11.97 2.18
N PRO A 429 9.14 11.70 3.30
CA PRO A 429 8.62 10.84 4.35
C PRO A 429 7.52 11.54 5.14
N MET A 430 6.43 10.83 5.44
CA MET A 430 5.20 11.34 6.02
C MET A 430 4.62 10.38 7.06
N LYS A 431 4.18 10.91 8.21
CA LYS A 431 3.44 10.14 9.23
C LYS A 431 1.94 10.20 8.95
N ASN A 432 1.25 9.06 8.99
CA ASN A 432 -0.21 9.02 8.83
C ASN A 432 -0.92 9.48 10.11
N LEU A 433 -1.98 10.28 9.96
CA LEU A 433 -2.83 10.76 11.05
C LEU A 433 -3.95 9.76 11.33
N GLU A 434 -3.65 8.59 11.88
CA GLU A 434 -4.68 7.55 12.11
C GLU A 434 -5.39 7.66 13.47
N ASN A 435 -4.83 8.33 14.49
CA ASN A 435 -5.39 8.32 15.86
C ASN A 435 -5.19 9.59 16.71
N GLU A 436 -4.80 10.73 16.14
CA GLU A 436 -4.45 11.92 16.93
C GLU A 436 -5.63 12.91 17.06
N GLY A 437 -6.19 13.03 18.27
CA GLY A 437 -7.25 13.99 18.59
C GLY A 437 -6.81 15.47 18.63
N LYS A 438 -5.50 15.73 18.52
CA LYS A 438 -4.88 17.07 18.47
C LYS A 438 -3.85 17.09 17.34
N LEU A 439 -3.80 18.19 16.59
CA LEU A 439 -2.80 18.39 15.53
C LEU A 439 -1.40 18.48 16.18
N ASP A 440 -0.52 17.53 15.88
CA ASP A 440 0.89 17.57 16.28
C ASP A 440 1.66 18.58 15.40
N THR A 441 2.39 19.48 16.04
CA THR A 441 3.14 20.56 15.37
C THR A 441 4.22 20.02 14.44
N ASN A 442 4.91 18.94 14.82
CA ASN A 442 5.95 18.31 14.00
C ASN A 442 5.35 17.59 12.80
N VAL A 443 4.20 16.93 12.97
CA VAL A 443 3.45 16.34 11.83
C VAL A 443 2.99 17.44 10.87
N ALA A 444 2.51 18.58 11.39
CA ALA A 444 2.11 19.72 10.58
C ALA A 444 3.30 20.31 9.80
N ILE A 445 4.47 20.48 10.44
CA ILE A 445 5.71 20.92 9.78
C ILE A 445 6.07 19.96 8.64
N LEU A 446 6.08 18.65 8.89
CA LEU A 446 6.42 17.66 7.87
C LEU A 446 5.46 17.68 6.66
N THR A 447 4.17 17.87 6.94
CA THR A 447 3.14 18.03 5.90
C THR A 447 3.34 19.29 5.08
N LEU A 448 3.60 20.42 5.74
CA LEU A 448 3.82 21.70 5.07
C LEU A 448 5.13 21.70 4.26
N LEU A 449 6.18 21.06 4.75
CA LEU A 449 7.43 20.86 3.99
C LEU A 449 7.18 20.05 2.72
N SER A 450 6.41 18.96 2.82
CA SER A 450 6.08 18.14 1.66
C SER A 450 5.26 18.91 0.62
N LEU A 451 4.27 19.67 1.08
CA LEU A 451 3.48 20.55 0.22
C LEU A 451 4.33 21.62 -0.45
N ARG A 452 5.26 22.25 0.29
CA ARG A 452 6.19 23.22 -0.28
C ARG A 452 7.03 22.60 -1.39
N THR A 453 7.60 21.42 -1.16
CA THR A 453 8.39 20.73 -2.20
C THR A 453 7.55 20.35 -3.41
N ILE A 454 6.29 19.95 -3.23
CA ILE A 454 5.37 19.71 -4.37
C ILE A 454 5.15 20.99 -5.18
N LEU A 455 4.90 22.13 -4.52
CA LEU A 455 4.69 23.41 -5.19
C LEU A 455 5.96 23.91 -5.89
N GLU A 456 7.13 23.76 -5.27
CA GLU A 456 8.44 24.08 -5.87
C GLU A 456 8.69 23.26 -7.16
N ASN A 457 8.32 21.97 -7.15
CA ASN A 457 8.41 21.13 -8.35
C ASN A 457 7.40 21.57 -9.42
N ALA A 458 6.16 21.88 -9.03
CA ALA A 458 5.15 22.39 -9.96
C ALA A 458 5.60 23.69 -10.65
N ASP A 459 6.18 24.63 -9.89
CA ASP A 459 6.76 25.86 -10.40
C ASP A 459 7.91 25.61 -11.37
N ALA A 460 8.81 24.67 -11.05
CA ALA A 460 9.91 24.30 -11.93
C ALA A 460 9.41 23.72 -13.27
N SER A 461 8.34 22.90 -13.24
CA SER A 461 7.70 22.38 -14.45
C SER A 461 7.09 23.50 -15.31
N LEU A 462 6.35 24.41 -14.67
CA LEU A 462 5.76 25.56 -15.33
C LEU A 462 6.83 26.44 -15.97
N TRP A 463 7.93 26.69 -15.26
CA TRP A 463 9.07 27.48 -15.74
C TRP A 463 9.69 26.87 -17.02
N ASN A 464 9.92 25.55 -17.03
CA ASN A 464 10.52 24.88 -18.18
C ASN A 464 9.61 24.90 -19.41
N ARG A 465 8.29 24.93 -19.22
CA ARG A 465 7.28 24.94 -20.28
C ARG A 465 6.78 26.34 -20.66
N LEU A 466 7.40 27.41 -20.15
CA LEU A 466 6.92 28.78 -20.34
C LEU A 466 6.75 29.17 -21.80
N ASP A 467 7.73 28.85 -22.66
CA ASP A 467 7.68 29.23 -24.07
C ASP A 467 6.54 28.52 -24.82
N GLU A 468 6.34 27.23 -24.55
CA GLU A 468 5.22 26.45 -25.12
C GLU A 468 3.86 26.97 -24.64
N ILE A 469 3.76 27.33 -23.35
CA ILE A 469 2.55 27.90 -22.76
C ILE A 469 2.25 29.26 -23.41
N ALA A 470 3.27 30.10 -23.62
CA ALA A 470 3.12 31.41 -24.24
C ALA A 470 2.68 31.32 -25.71
N GLU A 471 3.13 30.29 -26.45
CA GLU A 471 2.71 30.04 -27.83
C GLU A 471 1.26 29.51 -27.90
N LYS A 472 0.92 28.56 -27.04
CA LYS A 472 -0.41 27.90 -27.03
C LYS A 472 -1.53 28.79 -26.46
N TYR A 473 -1.18 29.70 -25.54
CA TYR A 473 -2.12 30.61 -24.89
C TYR A 473 -1.70 32.08 -25.09
N PRO A 474 -1.92 32.68 -26.27
CA PRO A 474 -1.37 33.99 -26.63
C PRO A 474 -1.88 35.19 -25.81
N LYS A 475 -2.84 34.99 -24.90
CA LYS A 475 -3.24 36.00 -23.89
C LYS A 475 -2.23 36.12 -22.72
N VAL A 476 -1.19 35.28 -22.70
CA VAL A 476 -0.12 35.20 -21.67
C VAL A 476 1.09 36.10 -22.03
N GLN A 477 0.99 36.98 -23.03
CA GLN A 477 2.17 37.71 -23.51
C GLN A 477 2.57 38.93 -22.66
N LYS A 478 3.78 38.78 -22.09
CA LYS A 478 4.85 39.77 -21.83
C LYS A 478 4.41 41.13 -21.30
N ASN A 479 4.51 41.29 -19.98
CA ASN A 479 5.07 42.50 -19.36
C ASN A 479 5.80 42.15 -18.06
#